data_AF-A0A0U4EVD6-F1
#
_entry.id   AF-A0A0U4EVD6-F1
#
_cell.length_a   1.000
_cell.length_b   1.000
_cell.length_c   1.000
_cell.angle_alpha   90.00
_cell.angle_beta   90.00
_cell.angle_gamma   90.00
#
_symmetry.space_group_name_H-M   'P 1'
#
loop_
_entity.id
_entity.type
_entity.pdbx_description
1 polymer ?
#
loop_
_entity_poly.entity_id
_entity_poly.type
_entity_poly.pdbx_seq_one_letter_code
_entity_poly.pdbx_strand_id
1 'polypeptide(L)' 'MTVEMENFLYELKKQAMQTHTLKDAYESLTPGEQEKISSLAPSTQAMPTEQAKVLFEWYEKMQDEYGVKDDE' A
#
# COMPACT_ATOMS: atom_id res chain seq x y z
N MET A 1 -22.71 -7.20 -0.27
CA MET A 1 -21.60 -6.93 -1.18
C MET A 1 -21.69 -7.86 -2.38
N THR A 2 -21.24 -7.48 -3.58
CA THR A 2 -21.12 -8.45 -4.70
C THR A 2 -19.80 -9.20 -4.57
N VAL A 3 -19.74 -10.43 -5.10
CA VAL A 3 -18.51 -11.25 -5.12
C VAL A 3 -17.35 -10.50 -5.80
N GLU A 4 -17.63 -9.70 -6.82
CA GLU A 4 -16.62 -8.88 -7.51
C GLU A 4 -16.02 -7.81 -6.59
N MET A 5 -16.85 -7.19 -5.74
CA MET A 5 -16.38 -6.17 -4.79
C MET A 5 -15.61 -6.81 -3.62
N GLU A 6 -16.02 -7.99 -3.15
CA GLU A 6 -15.28 -8.75 -2.15
C GLU A 6 -13.89 -9.16 -2.67
N ASN A 7 -13.82 -9.65 -3.90
CA ASN A 7 -12.56 -9.97 -4.55
C ASN A 7 -11.67 -8.73 -4.72
N PHE A 8 -12.25 -7.59 -5.07
CA PHE A 8 -11.52 -6.34 -5.19
C PHE A 8 -10.94 -5.89 -3.84
N LEU A 9 -11.75 -5.93 -2.76
CA LEU A 9 -11.29 -5.62 -1.40
C LEU A 9 -10.17 -6.55 -0.94
N TYR A 10 -10.28 -7.85 -1.25
CA TYR A 10 -9.24 -8.82 -0.95
C TYR A 10 -7.91 -8.50 -1.65
N GLU A 11 -7.94 -8.23 -2.96
CA GLU A 11 -6.73 -7.86 -3.70
C GLU A 11 -6.19 -6.48 -3.27
N LEU A 12 -7.07 -5.54 -2.90
CA LEU A 12 -6.68 -4.24 -2.35
C LEU A 12 -5.93 -4.40 -1.01
N LYS A 13 -6.46 -5.22 -0.09
CA LYS A 13 -5.79 -5.57 1.18
C LYS A 13 -4.40 -6.13 0.92
N LYS A 14 -4.31 -7.11 0.02
CA LYS A 14 -3.07 -7.77 -0.35
C LYS A 14 -2.06 -6.79 -0.95
N GLN A 15 -2.51 -5.87 -1.80
CA GLN A 15 -1.65 -4.83 -2.36
C GLN A 15 -1.17 -3.85 -1.28
N ALA A 16 -2.03 -3.45 -0.34
CA ALA A 16 -1.65 -2.60 0.78
C ALA A 16 -0.57 -3.27 1.65
N MET A 17 -0.71 -4.57 1.94
CA MET A 17 0.28 -5.36 2.68
C MET A 17 1.61 -5.51 1.92
N GLN A 18 1.57 -5.78 0.61
CA GLN A 18 2.77 -5.84 -0.21
C GLN A 18 3.50 -4.51 -0.25
N THR A 19 2.75 -3.41 -0.33
CA THR A 19 3.32 -2.06 -0.31
C THR A 19 3.89 -1.71 1.05
N HIS A 20 3.26 -2.16 2.15
CA HIS A 20 3.84 -2.08 3.49
C HIS A 20 5.21 -2.77 3.55
N THR A 21 5.29 -3.99 3.01
CA THR A 21 6.55 -4.76 2.99
C THR A 21 7.62 -4.02 2.18
N LEU A 22 7.25 -3.41 1.05
CA LEU A 22 8.17 -2.60 0.24
C LEU A 22 8.60 -1.32 0.97
N LYS A 23 7.69 -0.67 1.70
CA LYS A 23 8.00 0.47 2.58
C LYS A 23 9.03 0.05 3.63
N ASP A 24 8.81 -1.04 4.34
CA ASP A 24 9.72 -1.49 5.40
C ASP A 24 11.10 -1.84 4.83
N ALA A 25 11.13 -2.49 3.66
CA ALA A 25 12.38 -2.74 2.95
C ALA A 25 13.08 -1.43 2.58
N TYR A 26 12.36 -0.43 2.06
CA TYR A 26 12.91 0.88 1.72
C TYR A 26 13.43 1.63 2.97
N GLU A 27 12.71 1.59 4.07
CA GLU A 27 13.10 2.22 5.34
C GLU A 27 14.31 1.54 6.00
N SER A 28 14.54 0.25 5.72
CA SER A 28 15.72 -0.47 6.20
C SER A 28 17.02 -0.11 5.48
N LEU A 29 16.93 0.57 4.34
CA LEU A 29 18.08 0.99 3.55
C LEU A 29 18.82 2.16 4.21
N THR A 30 20.12 2.27 3.88
CA THR A 30 20.88 3.46 4.26
C THR A 30 20.38 4.70 3.50
N PRO A 31 20.63 5.92 4.02
CA PRO A 31 20.21 7.15 3.33
C PRO A 31 20.73 7.26 1.88
N GLY A 32 21.96 6.80 1.61
CA GLY A 32 22.53 6.84 0.25
C GLY A 32 21.88 5.83 -0.70
N GLU A 33 21.41 4.68 -0.19
CA GLU A 33 20.66 3.71 -0.98
C GLU A 33 19.24 4.20 -1.27
N GLN A 34 18.60 4.87 -0.31
CA GLN A 34 17.31 5.53 -0.50
C GLN A 34 17.39 6.63 -1.57
N GLU A 35 18.43 7.47 -1.53
CA GLU A 35 18.67 8.50 -2.55
C GLU A 35 18.89 7.88 -3.95
N LYS A 36 19.62 6.78 -4.02
CA LYS A 36 19.83 6.05 -5.28
C LYS A 36 18.52 5.45 -5.82
N ILE A 37 17.68 4.88 -4.97
CA ILE A 37 16.38 4.32 -5.40
C ILE A 37 15.44 5.44 -5.85
N SER A 38 15.33 6.51 -5.07
CA SER A 38 14.45 7.64 -5.40
C SER A 38 14.88 8.37 -6.67
N SER A 39 16.18 8.50 -6.94
CA SER A 39 16.69 9.08 -8.19
C SER A 39 16.45 8.22 -9.44
N LEU A 40 16.29 6.90 -9.26
CA LEU A 40 15.95 5.97 -10.35
C LEU A 40 14.44 5.79 -10.54
N ALA A 41 13.64 6.26 -9.59
CA ALA A 41 12.20 6.14 -9.68
C ALA A 41 11.63 7.08 -10.77
N PRO A 42 10.57 6.65 -11.49
CA PRO A 42 9.84 7.56 -12.36
C PRO A 42 9.33 8.78 -11.58
N SER A 43 9.38 9.97 -12.18
CA SER A 43 8.95 11.21 -11.53
C SER A 43 7.47 11.24 -11.14
N THR A 44 6.66 10.36 -11.71
CA THR A 44 5.23 10.18 -11.38
C THR A 44 4.99 9.11 -10.32
N GLN A 45 6.01 8.37 -9.91
CA GLN A 45 5.90 7.29 -8.94
C GLN A 45 6.12 7.85 -7.53
N ALA A 46 5.10 7.75 -6.68
CA ALA A 46 5.23 8.06 -5.26
C ALA A 46 6.25 7.14 -4.59
N MET A 47 6.91 7.57 -3.52
CA MET A 47 7.87 6.70 -2.83
C MET A 47 7.16 5.59 -2.05
N PRO A 48 7.83 4.45 -1.74
CA PRO A 48 7.20 3.33 -1.03
C PRO A 48 6.45 3.71 0.24
N THR A 49 6.98 4.68 0.99
CA THR A 49 6.34 5.27 2.18
C THR A 49 4.99 5.94 1.87
N GLU A 50 4.95 6.76 0.84
CA GLU A 50 3.73 7.45 0.39
C GLU A 50 2.72 6.48 -0.21
N GLN A 51 3.19 5.52 -1.01
CA GLN A 51 2.33 4.49 -1.60
C GLN A 51 1.63 3.66 -0.53
N ALA A 52 2.36 3.22 0.51
CA ALA A 52 1.79 2.44 1.60
C ALA A 52 0.67 3.22 2.29
N LYS A 53 0.94 4.49 2.64
CA LYS A 53 -0.05 5.36 3.26
C LYS A 53 -1.33 5.49 2.43
N VAL A 54 -1.21 5.82 1.15
CA VAL A 54 -2.38 6.02 0.27
C VAL A 54 -3.18 4.72 0.10
N LEU A 55 -2.51 3.58 -0.01
CA LEU A 55 -3.20 2.28 -0.17
C LEU A 55 -3.90 1.83 1.11
N PHE A 56 -3.30 2.04 2.29
CA PHE A 56 -4.00 1.77 3.56
C PHE A 56 -5.20 2.69 3.75
N GLU A 57 -5.05 4.00 3.52
CA GLU A 57 -6.17 4.94 3.63
C GLU A 57 -7.32 4.59 2.67
N TRP A 58 -7.00 4.09 1.47
CA TRP A 58 -8.02 3.62 0.53
C TRP A 58 -8.69 2.34 1.02
N TYR A 59 -7.92 1.38 1.52
CA TYR A 59 -8.43 0.15 2.08
C TYR A 59 -9.36 0.40 3.28
N GLU A 60 -8.93 1.23 4.24
CA GLU A 60 -9.72 1.60 5.42
C GLU A 60 -11.06 2.24 5.03
N LYS A 61 -11.05 3.20 4.10
CA LYS A 61 -12.29 3.83 3.61
C LYS A 61 -13.25 2.82 2.97
N MET A 62 -12.72 1.85 2.24
CA MET A 62 -13.54 0.80 1.64
C MET A 62 -14.07 -0.16 2.71
N GLN A 63 -13.28 -0.51 3.72
CA GLN A 63 -13.75 -1.30 4.85
C GLN A 63 -14.89 -0.62 5.60
N ASP A 64 -14.75 0.69 5.88
CA ASP A 64 -15.76 1.50 6.56
C ASP A 64 -17.06 1.60 5.76
N GLU A 65 -16.97 1.93 4.47
CA GLU A 65 -18.13 2.09 3.58
C GLU A 65 -18.94 0.79 3.46
N TYR A 66 -18.24 -0.34 3.41
CA TYR A 66 -18.87 -1.63 3.21
C TYR A 66 -19.12 -2.43 4.50
N GLY A 67 -18.77 -1.87 5.67
CA GLY A 67 -18.93 -2.53 6.96
C GLY A 67 -18.12 -3.81 7.11
N VAL A 68 -17.01 -3.96 6.37
CA VAL A 68 -16.12 -5.11 6.45
C VAL A 68 -15.16 -4.89 7.60
N LYS A 69 -15.44 -5.50 8.75
CA LYS A 69 -14.44 -5.63 9.81
C LYS A 69 -13.53 -6.79 9.42
N ASP A 70 -12.23 -6.53 9.33
CA ASP A 70 -11.26 -7.61 9.37
C ASP A 70 -11.42 -8.31 10.73
N ASP A 71 -12.13 -9.44 10.76
CA ASP A 71 -11.98 -10.43 11.81
C ASP A 71 -10.60 -11.06 11.60
N GLU A 72 -9.62 -10.60 12.39
CA GLU A 72 -8.28 -11.18 12.52
C GLU A 72 -8.30 -12.70 12.72
#